data_AF-A0A660L0I4-F1
#
_entry.id   AF-A0A660L0I4-F1
#
_cell.length_a   1.000
_cell.length_b   1.000
_cell.length_c   1.000
_cell.angle_alpha   90.00
_cell.angle_beta   90.00
_cell.angle_gamma   90.00
#
_symmetry.space_group_name_H-M   'P 1'
#
loop_
_entity.id
_entity.type
_entity.pdbx_description
1 polymer ?
#
loop_
_entity_poly.entity_id
_entity_poly.type
_entity_poly.pdbx_seq_one_letter_code
_entity_poly.pdbx_strand_id
1 'polypeptide(L)'
;MEDLVYDITRGNPSSVKTVLASVVLALAVYQLLLAAIGYRKLPLISARAAFFTHRASGDAIAVLVVVVALMCLAVFGFEGDYALHIAAALGALCVLAVKIFVIRSGKGGQLLPYLGTLLFLLLAVTWFTVAPDFLAGED
;
A
#
# COMPACT_ATOMS: atom_id res chain seq x y z
N MET A 1 -14.58 13.44 12.47
CA MET A 1 -13.38 12.79 11.88
C MET A 1 -13.19 13.32 10.46
N GLU A 2 -14.25 13.36 9.67
CA GLU A 2 -14.32 14.07 8.39
C GLU A 2 -13.78 15.51 8.45
N ASP A 3 -14.31 16.37 9.33
CA ASP A 3 -13.83 17.77 9.48
C ASP A 3 -12.32 17.88 9.74
N LEU A 4 -11.78 17.00 10.59
CA LEU A 4 -10.35 16.94 10.88
C LEU A 4 -9.52 16.59 9.63
N VAL A 5 -10.02 15.67 8.79
CA VAL A 5 -9.35 15.30 7.54
C VAL A 5 -9.40 16.47 6.57
N TYR A 6 -10.54 17.14 6.43
CA TYR A 6 -10.65 18.34 5.60
C TYR A 6 -9.69 19.44 6.06
N ASP A 7 -9.57 19.71 7.35
CA ASP A 7 -8.64 20.70 7.89
C ASP A 7 -7.17 20.35 7.60
N ILE A 8 -6.76 19.11 7.87
CA ILE A 8 -5.37 18.66 7.66
C ILE A 8 -5.02 18.64 6.16
N THR A 9 -5.99 18.33 5.30
CA THR A 9 -5.83 18.31 3.84
C THR A 9 -6.07 19.68 3.20
N ARG A 10 -6.33 20.74 3.99
CA ARG A 10 -6.65 22.09 3.53
C ARG A 10 -7.78 22.13 2.52
N GLY A 11 -8.83 21.33 2.74
CA GLY A 11 -9.98 21.23 1.85
C GLY A 11 -9.78 20.36 0.61
N ASN A 12 -8.63 19.67 0.46
CA ASN A 12 -8.29 18.91 -0.74
C ASN A 12 -8.02 17.41 -0.46
N PRO A 13 -8.98 16.68 0.15
CA PRO A 13 -8.77 15.28 0.51
C PRO A 13 -8.51 14.37 -0.69
N SER A 14 -9.11 14.64 -1.86
CA SER A 14 -8.90 13.86 -3.09
C SER A 14 -7.47 13.98 -3.61
N SER A 15 -6.92 15.20 -3.71
CA SER A 15 -5.54 15.41 -4.16
C SER A 15 -4.53 14.77 -3.20
N VAL A 16 -4.73 14.95 -1.88
CA VAL A 16 -3.88 14.33 -0.87
C VAL A 16 -3.97 12.80 -0.94
N LYS A 17 -5.17 12.23 -1.12
CA LYS A 17 -5.36 10.79 -1.35
C LYS A 17 -4.54 10.31 -2.53
N THR A 18 -4.61 10.97 -3.68
CA THR A 18 -3.90 10.55 -4.90
C THR A 18 -2.39 10.63 -4.74
N VAL A 19 -1.88 11.69 -4.09
CA VAL A 19 -0.43 11.80 -3.79
C VAL A 19 0.01 10.69 -2.85
N LEU A 20 -0.70 10.45 -1.75
CA LEU A 20 -0.35 9.40 -0.79
C LEU A 20 -0.43 8.00 -1.42
N ALA A 21 -1.46 7.73 -2.22
CA ALA A 21 -1.59 6.48 -2.97
C ALA A 21 -0.41 6.28 -3.93
N SER A 22 0.03 7.35 -4.61
CA SER A 22 1.19 7.30 -5.52
C SER A 22 2.49 7.01 -4.77
N VAL A 23 2.67 7.63 -3.59
CA VAL A 23 3.80 7.33 -2.71
C VAL A 23 3.78 5.88 -2.24
N VAL A 24 2.61 5.37 -1.82
CA VAL A 24 2.43 3.96 -1.44
C VAL A 24 2.81 3.02 -2.59
N LEU A 25 2.35 3.31 -3.82
CA LEU A 25 2.67 2.50 -4.99
C LEU A 25 4.17 2.51 -5.31
N ALA A 26 4.80 3.68 -5.30
CA ALA A 26 6.25 3.82 -5.53
C ALA A 26 7.06 3.04 -4.47
N LEU A 27 6.66 3.14 -3.20
CA LEU A 27 7.27 2.40 -2.11
C LEU A 27 7.02 0.89 -2.23
N ALA A 28 5.87 0.45 -2.74
CA ALA A 28 5.58 -0.96 -3.00
C ALA A 28 6.45 -1.53 -4.13
N VAL A 29 6.69 -0.76 -5.21
CA VAL A 29 7.70 -1.13 -6.23
C VAL A 29 9.08 -1.25 -5.60
N TYR A 30 9.46 -0.30 -4.74
CA TYR A 30 10.73 -0.36 -4.01
C TYR A 30 10.83 -1.62 -3.12
N GLN A 31 9.74 -2.07 -2.49
CA GLN A 31 9.71 -3.34 -1.76
C GLN A 31 10.04 -4.54 -2.64
N LEU A 32 9.51 -4.60 -3.87
CA LEU A 32 9.79 -5.68 -4.81
C LEU A 32 11.26 -5.69 -5.23
N LEU A 33 11.85 -4.52 -5.48
CA LEU A 33 13.28 -4.39 -5.79
C LEU A 33 14.15 -4.89 -4.62
N LEU A 34 13.85 -4.44 -3.39
CA LEU A 34 14.57 -4.89 -2.20
C LEU A 34 14.41 -6.39 -1.96
N ALA A 35 13.22 -6.95 -2.19
CA ALA A 35 12.98 -8.38 -2.10
C ALA A 35 13.81 -9.14 -3.16
N ALA A 36 13.83 -8.68 -4.40
CA ALA A 36 14.64 -9.27 -5.47
C ALA A 36 16.13 -9.28 -5.12
N ILE A 37 16.66 -8.18 -4.57
CA ILE A 37 18.05 -8.12 -4.07
C ILE A 37 18.26 -9.09 -2.89
N GLY A 38 17.34 -9.11 -1.92
CA GLY A 38 17.38 -10.01 -0.75
C GLY A 38 17.41 -11.49 -1.14
N TYR A 39 16.59 -11.87 -2.13
CA TYR A 39 16.57 -13.20 -2.73
C TYR A 39 17.69 -13.43 -3.78
N ARG A 40 18.67 -12.52 -3.84
CA ARG A 40 19.87 -12.61 -4.71
C ARG A 40 19.57 -12.68 -6.21
N LYS A 41 18.44 -12.12 -6.64
CA LYS A 41 18.11 -11.96 -8.07
C LYS A 41 18.79 -10.73 -8.69
N LEU A 42 19.24 -9.78 -7.87
CA LEU A 42 19.93 -8.56 -8.29
C LEU A 42 21.17 -8.31 -7.39
N PRO A 43 22.38 -8.10 -7.96
CA PRO A 43 23.62 -7.97 -7.19
C PRO A 43 23.97 -6.50 -6.86
N LEU A 44 23.07 -5.75 -6.22
CA LEU A 44 23.28 -4.31 -5.93
C LEU A 44 23.87 -4.04 -4.54
N ILE A 45 23.28 -4.64 -3.50
CA ILE A 45 23.72 -4.52 -2.10
C ILE A 45 23.66 -5.90 -1.43
N SER A 46 24.21 -6.02 -0.22
CA SER A 46 24.12 -7.28 0.51
C SER A 46 22.67 -7.68 0.80
N ALA A 47 22.36 -8.98 0.72
CA ALA A 47 21.02 -9.49 1.01
C ALA A 47 20.54 -9.14 2.42
N ARG A 48 21.46 -9.11 3.41
CA ARG A 48 21.14 -8.70 4.78
C ARG A 48 20.70 -7.24 4.84
N ALA A 49 21.43 -6.33 4.19
CA ALA A 49 21.05 -4.92 4.14
C ALA A 49 19.71 -4.74 3.41
N ALA A 50 19.53 -5.43 2.27
CA ALA A 50 18.27 -5.37 1.52
C ALA A 50 17.06 -5.81 2.35
N PHE A 51 17.14 -6.94 3.07
CA PHE A 51 16.04 -7.38 3.93
C PHE A 51 15.81 -6.48 5.14
N PHE A 52 16.87 -5.90 5.71
CA PHE A 52 16.73 -4.90 6.76
C PHE A 52 15.96 -3.67 6.27
N THR A 53 16.37 -3.12 5.11
CA THR A 53 15.68 -1.98 4.50
C THR A 53 14.26 -2.34 4.09
N HIS A 54 14.03 -3.53 3.53
CA HIS A 54 12.69 -4.03 3.15
C HIS A 54 11.76 -4.04 4.37
N ARG A 55 12.25 -4.51 5.52
CA ARG A 55 11.47 -4.52 6.74
C ARG A 55 11.19 -3.11 7.27
N ALA A 56 12.24 -2.29 7.42
CA ALA A 56 12.10 -0.94 7.98
C ALA A 56 11.16 -0.04 7.14
N SER A 57 11.33 -0.07 5.82
CA SER A 57 10.44 0.66 4.91
C SER A 57 9.06 0.02 4.81
N GLY A 58 8.95 -1.30 4.91
CA GLY A 58 7.68 -2.03 4.99
C GLY A 58 6.82 -1.64 6.20
N ASP A 59 7.43 -1.44 7.37
CA ASP A 59 6.73 -0.99 8.58
C ASP A 59 6.15 0.42 8.38
N ALA A 60 6.89 1.33 7.74
CA ALA A 60 6.41 2.67 7.41
C ALA A 60 5.25 2.64 6.39
N ILE A 61 5.35 1.80 5.35
CA ILE A 61 4.27 1.63 4.35
C ILE A 61 3.01 1.06 5.01
N ALA A 62 3.13 0.11 5.93
CA ALA A 62 1.98 -0.47 6.61
C ALA A 62 1.20 0.59 7.40
N VAL A 63 1.90 1.46 8.14
CA VAL A 63 1.28 2.61 8.83
C VAL A 63 0.60 3.54 7.83
N LEU A 64 1.28 3.89 6.74
CA LEU A 64 0.75 4.78 5.71
C LEU A 64 -0.53 4.22 5.07
N VAL A 65 -0.55 2.94 4.73
CA VAL A 65 -1.73 2.25 4.19
C VAL A 65 -2.92 2.32 5.16
N VAL A 66 -2.69 2.10 6.45
CA VAL A 66 -3.76 2.20 7.46
C VAL A 66 -4.29 3.63 7.58
N VAL A 67 -3.40 4.62 7.64
CA VAL A 67 -3.79 6.04 7.73
C VAL A 67 -4.60 6.45 6.50
N VAL A 68 -4.16 6.10 5.29
CA VAL A 68 -4.89 6.38 4.05
C VAL A 68 -6.24 5.67 4.04
N ALA A 69 -6.31 4.41 4.45
CA ALA A 69 -7.57 3.67 4.51
C ALA A 69 -8.58 4.31 5.48
N LEU A 70 -8.14 4.76 6.65
CA LEU A 70 -8.98 5.47 7.61
C LEU A 70 -9.45 6.83 7.08
N MET A 71 -8.54 7.57 6.42
CA MET A 71 -8.89 8.83 5.75
C MET A 71 -9.94 8.60 4.67
N CYS A 72 -9.76 7.57 3.84
CA CYS A 72 -10.70 7.23 2.78
C CYS A 72 -12.06 6.86 3.34
N LEU A 73 -12.10 6.04 4.39
CA LEU A 73 -13.35 5.65 5.05
C LEU A 73 -14.07 6.85 5.66
N ALA A 74 -13.34 7.79 6.26
CA ALA A 74 -13.90 8.95 6.93
C ALA A 74 -14.48 10.01 5.98
N VAL A 75 -13.97 10.10 4.74
CA VAL A 75 -14.38 11.13 3.76
C VAL A 75 -15.26 10.57 2.66
N PHE A 76 -14.93 9.38 2.12
CA PHE A 76 -15.59 8.82 0.93
C PHE A 76 -16.51 7.63 1.24
N GLY A 77 -16.43 7.07 2.46
CA GLY A 77 -17.30 5.94 2.86
C GLY A 77 -17.17 4.70 1.97
N PHE A 78 -18.30 4.01 1.76
CA PHE A 78 -18.42 2.83 0.91
C PHE A 78 -19.47 3.06 -0.19
N GLU A 79 -19.14 3.87 -1.19
CA GLU A 79 -20.02 4.14 -2.33
C GLU A 79 -19.95 3.02 -3.39
N GLY A 80 -21.10 2.69 -3.97
CA GLY A 80 -21.25 1.53 -4.87
C GLY A 80 -20.50 1.63 -6.19
N ASP A 81 -20.29 2.85 -6.69
CA ASP A 81 -19.60 3.10 -7.97
C ASP A 81 -18.09 2.81 -7.91
N TYR A 82 -17.54 2.63 -6.69
CA TYR A 82 -16.13 2.32 -6.44
C TYR A 82 -15.91 0.88 -5.92
N ALA A 83 -16.80 -0.06 -6.26
CA ALA A 83 -16.75 -1.45 -5.76
C ALA A 83 -15.38 -2.13 -5.95
N LEU A 84 -14.72 -1.94 -7.10
CA LEU A 84 -13.40 -2.51 -7.37
C LEU A 84 -12.32 -1.89 -6.46
N HIS A 85 -12.36 -0.57 -6.26
CA HIS A 85 -11.43 0.13 -5.37
C HIS A 85 -11.55 -0.39 -3.93
N ILE A 86 -12.78 -0.48 -3.43
CA ILE A 86 -13.09 -0.97 -2.09
C ILE A 86 -12.63 -2.42 -1.92
N ALA A 87 -12.96 -3.30 -2.88
CA ALA A 87 -12.57 -4.70 -2.83
C ALA A 87 -11.05 -4.87 -2.84
N ALA A 88 -10.34 -4.12 -3.69
CA ALA A 88 -8.88 -4.15 -3.74
C ALA A 88 -8.24 -3.62 -2.45
N ALA A 89 -8.77 -2.52 -1.89
CA ALA A 89 -8.27 -1.93 -0.65
C ALA A 89 -8.49 -2.86 0.56
N LEU A 90 -9.67 -3.46 0.69
CA LEU A 90 -9.95 -4.46 1.73
C LEU A 90 -9.09 -5.71 1.55
N GLY A 91 -8.94 -6.18 0.32
CA GLY A 91 -8.03 -7.27 -0.01
C GLY A 91 -6.61 -6.97 0.43
N ALA A 92 -6.11 -5.76 0.16
CA ALA A 92 -4.77 -5.34 0.57
C ALA A 92 -4.59 -5.38 2.10
N LEU A 93 -5.57 -4.88 2.85
CA LEU A 93 -5.56 -4.95 4.32
C LEU A 93 -5.56 -6.39 4.84
N CYS A 94 -6.40 -7.26 4.26
CA CYS A 94 -6.45 -8.69 4.61
C CYS A 94 -5.12 -9.39 4.32
N VAL A 95 -4.54 -9.19 3.13
CA VAL A 95 -3.26 -9.79 2.75
C VAL A 95 -2.13 -9.26 3.63
N LEU A 96 -2.12 -7.97 3.97
CA LEU A 96 -1.17 -7.39 4.91
C LEU A 96 -1.29 -8.03 6.29
N ALA A 97 -2.51 -8.21 6.81
CA ALA A 97 -2.74 -8.87 8.10
C ALA A 97 -2.25 -10.34 8.08
N VAL A 98 -2.55 -11.09 7.02
CA VAL A 98 -2.05 -12.46 6.83
C VAL A 98 -0.53 -12.48 6.75
N LYS A 99 0.09 -11.55 6.02
CA LYS A 99 1.55 -11.43 5.92
C LYS A 99 2.18 -11.20 7.29
N ILE A 100 1.63 -10.27 8.08
CA ILE A 100 2.09 -10.01 9.45
C ILE A 100 1.94 -11.25 10.31
N PHE A 101 0.81 -11.96 10.22
CA PHE A 101 0.58 -13.21 10.94
C PHE A 101 1.63 -14.28 10.58
N VAL A 102 1.90 -14.51 9.29
CA VAL A 102 2.94 -15.44 8.82
C VAL A 102 4.31 -15.08 9.40
N ILE A 103 4.71 -13.80 9.34
CA ILE A 103 5.98 -13.31 9.91
C ILE A 103 6.04 -13.59 11.42
N ARG A 104 4.99 -13.25 12.17
CA ARG A 104 4.95 -13.43 13.64
C ARG A 104 4.88 -14.89 14.06
N SER A 105 4.29 -15.74 13.24
CA SER A 105 4.19 -17.18 13.52
C SER A 105 5.52 -17.92 13.36
N GLY A 106 6.48 -17.34 12.61
CA GLY A 106 7.73 -17.99 12.23
C GLY A 106 7.55 -19.18 11.27
N LYS A 107 6.33 -19.47 10.83
CA LYS A 107 5.98 -20.57 9.92
C LYS A 107 5.58 -20.03 8.55
N GLY A 108 5.75 -20.84 7.51
CA GLY A 108 5.25 -20.49 6.17
C GLY A 108 6.06 -19.40 5.45
N GLY A 109 7.35 -19.23 5.76
CA GLY A 109 8.20 -18.22 5.14
C GLY A 109 8.26 -18.28 3.60
N GLN A 110 8.03 -19.46 3.01
CA GLN A 110 7.89 -19.65 1.56
C GLN A 110 6.69 -18.91 0.94
N LEU A 111 5.68 -18.55 1.73
CA LEU A 111 4.51 -17.81 1.28
C LEU A 111 4.77 -16.30 1.18
N LEU A 112 5.81 -15.78 1.84
CA LEU A 112 6.07 -14.34 1.95
C LEU A 112 6.27 -13.64 0.59
N PRO A 113 6.96 -14.23 -0.40
CA PRO A 113 7.05 -13.64 -1.74
C PRO A 113 5.68 -13.52 -2.40
N TYR A 114 4.85 -14.56 -2.34
CA TYR A 114 3.53 -14.57 -2.96
C TYR A 114 2.59 -13.55 -2.30
N LEU A 115 2.57 -13.49 -0.97
CA LEU A 115 1.80 -12.49 -0.23
C LEU A 115 2.29 -11.07 -0.52
N GLY A 116 3.61 -10.86 -0.65
CA GLY A 116 4.20 -9.58 -1.01
C GLY A 116 3.80 -9.12 -2.41
N THR A 117 3.85 -10.01 -3.40
CA THR A 117 3.44 -9.72 -4.78
C THR A 117 1.94 -9.48 -4.87
N LEU A 118 1.11 -10.29 -4.20
CA LEU A 118 -0.33 -10.10 -4.15
C LEU A 118 -0.70 -8.75 -3.52
N LEU A 119 -0.06 -8.39 -2.40
CA LEU A 119 -0.25 -7.09 -1.77
C LEU A 119 0.11 -5.95 -2.72
N PHE A 120 1.23 -6.04 -3.45
CA PHE A 120 1.60 -5.05 -4.46
C PHE A 120 0.52 -4.91 -5.54
N LEU A 121 0.01 -6.02 -6.08
CA LEU A 121 -1.02 -5.98 -7.13
C LEU A 121 -2.31 -5.33 -6.62
N LEU A 122 -2.72 -5.64 -5.39
CA LEU A 122 -3.91 -5.02 -4.79
C LEU A 122 -3.73 -3.51 -4.59
N LEU A 123 -2.57 -3.08 -4.08
CA LEU A 123 -2.25 -1.66 -3.96
C LEU A 123 -2.18 -0.95 -5.32
N ALA A 124 -1.67 -1.62 -6.35
CA ALA A 124 -1.65 -1.10 -7.72
C ALA A 124 -3.06 -0.94 -8.29
N VAL A 125 -3.97 -1.90 -8.06
CA VAL A 125 -5.39 -1.78 -8.46
C VAL A 125 -6.08 -0.66 -7.69
N THR A 126 -5.87 -0.55 -6.37
CA THR A 126 -6.40 0.54 -5.55
C THR A 126 -5.93 1.90 -6.06
N TRP A 127 -4.67 2.03 -6.47
CA TRP A 127 -4.15 3.26 -7.09
C TRP A 127 -4.78 3.52 -8.46
N PHE A 128 -4.82 2.50 -9.32
CA PHE A 128 -5.31 2.61 -10.70
C PHE A 128 -6.78 3.00 -10.80
N THR A 129 -7.58 2.67 -9.79
CA THR A 129 -9.01 2.99 -9.75
C THR A 129 -9.32 4.44 -9.36
N VAL A 130 -8.31 5.27 -9.04
CA VAL A 130 -8.54 6.66 -8.59
C VAL A 130 -7.53 7.65 -9.15
N ALA A 131 -6.26 7.25 -9.30
CA ALA A 131 -5.22 8.18 -9.73
C ALA A 131 -5.36 8.67 -11.19
N PRO A 132 -5.81 7.86 -12.17
CA PRO A 132 -5.97 8.33 -13.54
C PRO A 132 -6.93 9.50 -13.68
N ASP A 133 -8.11 9.44 -13.05
CA ASP A 133 -9.14 10.48 -13.12
C ASP A 133 -8.59 11.82 -12.58
N PHE A 134 -7.88 11.76 -11.45
CA PHE A 134 -7.19 12.92 -10.88
C PHE A 134 -6.11 13.50 -11.80
N LEU A 135 -5.30 12.62 -12.42
CA LEU A 135 -4.22 13.04 -13.32
C LEU A 135 -4.74 13.57 -14.66
N ALA A 136 -5.93 13.14 -15.09
CA ALA A 136 -6.63 13.65 -16.26
C ALA A 136 -7.34 14.99 -15.97
N GLY A 137 -7.53 15.34 -14.69
CA GLY A 137 -8.22 16.55 -14.26
C GLY A 137 -9.75 16.41 -14.32
N GLU A 138 -10.25 15.18 -14.17
CA GLU A 138 -11.67 14.84 -14.26
C GLU A 138 -12.36 14.75 -12.87
N ASP A 139 -11.64 15.12 -11.81
CA ASP A 139 -12.04 15.12 -10.40
C ASP A 139 -12.73 16.42 -9.94
#